data_AF-A0A3C0ITT0-F1
#
_entry.id   AF-A0A3C0ITT0-F1
#
_cell.length_a   1.000
_cell.length_b   1.000
_cell.length_c   1.000
_cell.angle_alpha   90.00
_cell.angle_beta   90.00
_cell.angle_gamma   90.00
#
_symmetry.space_group_name_H-M   'P 1'
#
loop_
_entity.id
_entity.type
_entity.pdbx_description
1 polymer ?
#
loop_
_entity_poly.entity_id
_entity_poly.type
_entity_poly.pdbx_seq_one_letter_code
_entity_poly.pdbx_strand_id
1 'polypeptide(L)'
;MADIFEKLVKNYGPIGQHRERAHGYFAFPKLEGEIGPRMQFRGKDVIVWSLNNYLGLANHPDIRKVDADASAQWGLAAPMGARMMSGNTIYHEQLERELAAFEQKEDAILMNFGYQGIMSAIDA
;
A
#
# COMPACT_ATOMS: atom_id res chain seq x y z
N MET A 1 13.60 15.59 37.44
CA MET A 1 13.87 14.84 36.20
C MET A 1 12.59 14.91 35.40
N ALA A 2 12.58 15.55 34.22
CA ALA A 2 11.35 15.65 33.44
C ALA A 2 10.99 14.27 32.87
N ASP A 3 9.76 13.83 33.08
CA ASP A 3 9.28 12.56 32.54
C ASP A 3 9.14 12.62 31.01
N ILE A 4 8.85 11.47 30.37
CA ILE A 4 8.76 11.38 28.91
C ILE A 4 7.64 12.26 28.34
N PHE A 5 6.53 12.44 29.06
CA PHE A 5 5.43 13.29 28.65
C PHE A 5 5.77 14.77 28.80
N GLU A 6 6.42 15.18 29.89
CA GLU A 6 6.95 16.53 30.05
C GLU A 6 7.98 16.88 28.97
N LYS A 7 8.86 15.94 28.61
CA LYS A 7 9.82 16.13 27.51
C LYS A 7 9.11 16.31 26.18
N LEU A 8 8.10 15.48 25.89
CA LEU A 8 7.28 15.61 24.68
C LEU A 8 6.59 16.98 24.64
N VAL A 9 5.98 17.43 25.75
CA VAL A 9 5.28 18.72 25.80
C VAL A 9 6.23 19.92 25.66
N LYS A 10 7.41 19.86 26.28
CA LYS A 10 8.35 20.99 26.30
C LYS A 10 9.21 21.09 25.04
N ASN A 11 9.53 19.97 24.38
CA ASN A 11 10.37 19.97 23.19
C ASN A 11 10.02 18.81 22.27
N TYR A 12 9.19 19.12 21.26
CA TYR A 12 8.77 18.17 20.23
C TYR A 12 9.87 17.82 19.20
N GLY A 13 11.07 18.40 19.34
CA GLY A 13 12.18 18.23 18.40
C GLY A 13 11.93 18.89 17.02
N PRO A 14 12.92 18.80 16.12
CA PRO A 14 12.88 19.48 14.82
C PRO A 14 11.72 19.09 13.90
N ILE A 15 11.18 17.87 14.06
CA ILE A 15 10.02 17.41 13.29
C ILE A 15 8.72 17.76 14.01
N GLY A 16 8.67 17.57 15.33
CA GLY A 16 7.44 17.71 16.08
C GLY A 16 6.96 19.17 16.21
N GLN A 17 7.81 20.16 15.97
CA GLN A 17 7.38 21.56 15.77
C GLN A 17 6.37 21.73 14.62
N HIS A 18 6.35 20.79 13.67
CA HIS A 18 5.41 20.80 12.54
C HIS A 18 4.15 19.96 12.79
N ARG A 19 4.06 19.24 13.92
CA ARG A 19 3.01 18.24 14.20
C ARG A 19 1.59 18.78 13.98
N GLU A 20 1.28 19.95 14.54
CA GLU A 20 -0.07 20.53 14.44
C GLU A 20 -0.44 20.93 13.01
N ARG A 21 0.56 21.29 12.19
CA ARG A 21 0.36 21.63 10.78
C ARG A 21 0.42 20.40 9.87
N ALA A 22 1.13 19.37 10.29
CA ALA A 22 1.33 18.15 9.52
C ALA A 22 0.10 17.26 9.58
N HIS A 23 -0.45 17.02 10.77
CA HIS A 23 -1.55 16.08 10.94
C HIS A 23 -2.82 16.54 10.20
N GLY A 24 -3.40 15.65 9.40
CA GLY A 24 -4.58 15.92 8.57
C GLY A 24 -4.27 16.65 7.26
N TYR A 25 -3.03 17.10 7.03
CA TYR A 25 -2.61 17.75 5.79
C TYR A 25 -1.43 17.05 5.11
N PHE A 26 -0.25 17.08 5.74
CA PHE A 26 0.96 16.44 5.21
C PHE A 26 1.13 15.00 5.73
N ALA A 27 0.70 14.75 6.96
CA ALA A 27 0.67 13.45 7.60
C ALA A 27 -0.80 13.05 7.80
N PHE A 28 -1.17 11.84 7.37
CA PHE A 28 -2.55 11.36 7.43
C PHE A 28 -3.56 12.31 6.75
N PRO A 29 -3.35 12.71 5.48
CA PRO A 29 -4.32 13.53 4.76
C PRO A 29 -5.66 12.82 4.68
N LYS A 30 -6.75 13.58 4.85
CA LYS A 30 -8.11 13.09 4.60
C LYS A 30 -8.37 13.14 3.10
N LEU A 31 -8.24 11.99 2.44
CA LEU A 31 -8.49 11.88 1.00
C LEU A 31 -10.00 11.74 0.75
N GLU A 32 -10.47 12.37 -0.32
CA GLU A 32 -11.87 12.38 -0.75
C GLU A 32 -11.93 11.95 -2.23
N GLY A 33 -12.93 11.12 -2.58
CA GLY A 33 -13.15 10.67 -3.95
C GLY A 33 -12.12 9.66 -4.48
N GLU A 34 -12.05 9.55 -5.80
CA GLU A 34 -11.17 8.62 -6.50
C GLU A 34 -9.72 9.13 -6.58
N ILE A 35 -8.76 8.22 -6.48
CA ILE A 35 -7.34 8.52 -6.64
C ILE A 35 -6.99 8.84 -8.10
N GLY A 36 -6.37 9.99 -8.35
CA GLY A 36 -6.00 10.38 -9.71
C GLY A 36 -5.08 11.60 -9.79
N PRO A 37 -4.71 12.02 -11.01
CA PRO A 37 -3.90 13.21 -11.23
C PRO A 37 -4.62 14.51 -10.83
N ARG A 38 -5.96 14.47 -10.71
CA ARG A 38 -6.79 15.51 -10.12
C ARG A 38 -7.69 14.87 -9.07
N MET A 39 -7.78 15.48 -7.90
CA MET A 39 -8.56 14.95 -6.76
C MET A 39 -9.24 16.09 -6.01
N GLN A 40 -10.20 15.74 -5.15
CA GLN A 40 -10.73 16.64 -4.13
C GLN A 40 -9.89 16.53 -2.87
N PHE A 41 -9.50 17.67 -2.32
CA PHE A 41 -8.80 17.73 -1.05
C PHE A 41 -9.30 18.91 -0.22
N ARG A 42 -9.97 18.60 0.91
CA ARG A 42 -10.60 19.58 1.80
C ARG A 42 -11.61 20.46 1.04
N GLY A 43 -12.44 19.83 0.20
CA GLY A 43 -13.45 20.52 -0.61
C GLY A 43 -12.91 21.42 -1.72
N LYS A 44 -11.67 21.21 -2.16
CA LYS A 44 -11.05 21.93 -3.28
C LYS A 44 -10.47 20.95 -4.30
N ASP A 45 -10.69 21.25 -5.58
CA ASP A 45 -10.04 20.54 -6.67
C ASP A 45 -8.54 20.87 -6.70
N VAL A 46 -7.71 19.83 -6.68
CA VAL A 46 -6.25 19.95 -6.67
C VAL A 46 -5.61 19.04 -7.72
N ILE A 47 -4.41 19.41 -8.18
CA ILE A 47 -3.53 18.55 -8.97
C ILE A 47 -2.66 17.76 -8.01
N VAL A 48 -2.50 16.46 -8.26
CA VAL A 48 -1.79 15.56 -7.35
C VAL A 48 -0.47 15.10 -7.96
N TRP A 49 0.62 15.30 -7.21
CA TRP A 49 1.99 14.93 -7.57
C TRP A 49 2.63 13.92 -6.61
N SER A 50 1.88 13.46 -5.61
CA SER A 50 2.40 12.69 -4.48
C SER A 50 1.87 11.25 -4.41
N LEU A 51 1.44 10.69 -5.54
CA LEU A 51 0.87 9.35 -5.63
C LEU A 51 1.80 8.40 -6.38
N ASN A 52 1.74 7.13 -6.00
CA ASN A 52 2.44 6.04 -6.69
C ASN A 52 1.56 5.42 -7.81
N ASN A 53 0.61 6.17 -8.37
CA ASN A 53 -0.28 5.72 -9.44
C ASN A 53 0.28 6.11 -10.82
N TYR A 54 1.52 5.73 -11.09
CA TYR A 54 2.30 6.23 -12.23
C TYR A 54 1.64 5.99 -13.58
N LEU A 55 1.00 4.83 -13.75
CA LEU A 55 0.33 4.42 -14.99
C LEU A 55 -1.18 4.72 -14.99
N GLY A 56 -1.72 5.31 -13.93
CA GLY A 56 -3.16 5.56 -13.81
C GLY A 56 -4.02 4.31 -13.59
N LEU A 57 -3.42 3.15 -13.29
CA LEU A 57 -4.13 1.86 -13.23
C LEU A 57 -5.06 1.71 -12.02
N ALA A 58 -4.88 2.50 -10.95
CA ALA A 58 -5.65 2.34 -9.71
C ALA A 58 -7.18 2.42 -9.91
N ASN A 59 -7.65 3.17 -10.90
CA ASN A 59 -9.09 3.29 -11.24
C ASN A 59 -9.42 2.79 -12.65
N HIS A 60 -8.51 2.04 -13.28
CA HIS A 60 -8.76 1.53 -14.62
C HIS A 60 -9.98 0.59 -14.61
N PRO A 61 -10.96 0.76 -15.52
CA PRO A 61 -12.23 0.04 -15.47
C PRO A 61 -12.04 -1.48 -15.50
N ASP A 62 -11.09 -1.98 -16.31
CA ASP A 62 -10.81 -3.41 -16.40
C ASP A 62 -10.22 -3.98 -15.09
N ILE A 63 -9.39 -3.20 -14.38
CA ILE A 63 -8.81 -3.62 -13.10
C ILE A 63 -9.90 -3.68 -12.03
N ARG A 64 -10.75 -2.64 -11.96
CA ARG A 64 -11.89 -2.60 -11.02
C ARG A 64 -12.88 -3.72 -11.28
N LYS A 65 -13.10 -4.07 -12.55
CA LYS A 65 -13.96 -5.19 -12.92
C LYS A 65 -13.39 -6.51 -12.40
N VAL A 66 -12.10 -6.79 -12.64
CA VAL A 66 -11.45 -8.02 -12.17
C VAL A 66 -11.46 -8.09 -10.64
N ASP A 67 -11.22 -6.99 -9.94
CA ASP A 67 -11.28 -6.92 -8.46
C ASP A 67 -12.69 -7.28 -7.92
N ALA A 68 -13.74 -6.72 -8.53
CA ALA A 68 -15.11 -7.03 -8.17
C ALA A 68 -15.49 -8.50 -8.47
N ASP A 69 -15.11 -9.00 -9.65
CA ASP A 69 -15.40 -10.38 -10.07
C ASP A 69 -14.66 -11.39 -9.18
N ALA A 70 -13.38 -11.14 -8.86
CA ALA A 70 -12.58 -11.96 -7.95
C ALA A 70 -13.16 -11.98 -6.54
N SER A 71 -13.57 -10.82 -6.02
CA SER A 71 -14.22 -10.70 -4.71
C SER A 71 -15.54 -11.48 -4.66
N ALA A 72 -16.35 -11.43 -5.73
CA ALA A 72 -17.59 -12.21 -5.83
C ALA A 72 -17.33 -13.72 -5.92
N GLN A 73 -16.24 -14.13 -6.60
CA GLN A 73 -15.93 -15.53 -6.84
C GLN A 73 -15.28 -16.22 -5.63
N TRP A 74 -14.35 -15.56 -4.94
CA TRP A 74 -13.54 -16.17 -3.88
C TRP A 74 -13.83 -15.63 -2.48
N GLY A 75 -14.48 -14.47 -2.38
CA GLY A 75 -14.70 -13.79 -1.11
C GLY A 75 -13.38 -13.34 -0.47
N LEU A 76 -13.47 -12.90 0.79
CA LEU A 76 -12.32 -12.34 1.52
C LEU A 76 -11.34 -13.41 2.01
N ALA A 77 -11.82 -14.63 2.26
CA ALA A 77 -11.09 -15.61 3.05
C ALA A 77 -10.35 -16.66 2.21
N ALA A 78 -10.65 -16.83 0.92
CA ALA A 78 -10.04 -17.87 0.10
C ALA A 78 -8.89 -17.31 -0.75
N PRO A 79 -7.72 -17.96 -0.80
CA PRO A 79 -7.27 -19.04 0.09
C PRO A 79 -6.92 -18.51 1.50
N MET A 80 -7.00 -19.36 2.53
CA MET A 80 -6.65 -18.99 3.91
C MET A 80 -5.44 -19.78 4.39
N GLY A 81 -4.46 -19.12 5.00
CA GLY A 81 -3.30 -19.75 5.64
C GLY A 81 -1.97 -19.41 4.94
N ALA A 82 -0.87 -19.97 5.46
CA ALA A 82 0.45 -19.80 4.85
C ALA A 82 0.52 -20.51 3.48
N ARG A 83 1.36 -20.01 2.57
CA ARG A 83 1.62 -20.63 1.26
C ARG A 83 2.05 -22.09 1.35
N MET A 84 2.81 -22.46 2.40
CA MET A 84 3.22 -23.84 2.65
C MET A 84 2.05 -24.79 3.02
N MET A 85 0.91 -24.23 3.42
CA MET A 85 -0.26 -24.98 3.88
C MET A 85 -1.42 -24.79 2.88
N SER A 86 -2.54 -24.20 3.32
CA SER A 86 -3.75 -24.00 2.53
C SER A 86 -3.81 -22.65 1.80
N GLY A 87 -2.73 -21.86 1.85
CA GLY A 87 -2.66 -20.50 1.29
C GLY A 87 -2.22 -20.42 -0.17
N ASN A 88 -1.84 -21.52 -0.83
CA ASN A 88 -1.33 -21.51 -2.20
C ASN A 88 -2.42 -21.88 -3.22
N THR A 89 -2.52 -21.13 -4.31
CA THR A 89 -3.45 -21.43 -5.41
C THR A 89 -2.72 -21.44 -6.75
N ILE A 90 -3.35 -22.04 -7.76
CA ILE A 90 -2.82 -22.05 -9.13
C ILE A 90 -2.56 -20.63 -9.68
N TYR A 91 -3.33 -19.63 -9.22
CA TYR A 91 -3.19 -18.24 -9.65
C TYR A 91 -2.00 -17.54 -9.02
N HIS A 92 -1.59 -17.93 -7.79
CA HIS A 92 -0.33 -17.44 -7.21
C HIS A 92 0.85 -17.90 -8.05
N GLU A 93 0.92 -19.21 -8.35
CA GLU A 93 2.02 -19.77 -9.14
C GLU A 93 2.00 -19.27 -10.59
N GLN A 94 0.82 -19.02 -11.16
CA GLN A 94 0.70 -18.39 -12.48
C GLN A 94 1.33 -17.00 -12.47
N LEU A 95 0.93 -16.15 -11.52
CA LEU A 95 1.46 -14.79 -11.41
C LEU A 95 2.97 -14.79 -11.14
N GLU A 96 3.48 -15.72 -10.32
CA GLU A 96 4.91 -15.88 -10.07
C GLU A 96 5.68 -16.18 -11.37
N ARG A 97 5.20 -17.12 -12.19
CA ARG A 97 5.80 -17.41 -13.50
C ARG A 97 5.74 -16.23 -14.45
N GLU A 98 4.61 -15.52 -14.50
CA GLU A 98 4.45 -14.34 -15.36
C GLU A 98 5.39 -13.20 -14.94
N LEU A 99 5.53 -12.95 -13.64
CA LEU A 99 6.46 -11.95 -13.10
C LEU A 99 7.93 -12.33 -13.33
N ALA A 100 8.29 -13.60 -13.12
CA ALA A 100 9.64 -14.09 -13.40
C ALA A 100 10.00 -13.89 -14.88
N ALA A 101 9.07 -14.23 -15.79
CA ALA A 101 9.25 -14.01 -17.22
C ALA A 101 9.36 -12.52 -17.58
N PHE A 102 8.51 -11.67 -16.98
CA PHE A 102 8.53 -10.21 -17.21
C PHE A 102 9.86 -9.57 -16.77
N GLU A 103 10.36 -9.94 -15.59
CA GLU A 103 11.63 -9.44 -15.03
C GLU A 103 12.88 -10.19 -15.54
N GLN A 104 12.70 -11.19 -16.42
CA GLN A 104 13.77 -12.03 -16.96
C GLN A 104 14.60 -12.71 -15.86
N LYS A 105 13.90 -13.33 -14.90
CA LYS A 105 14.46 -14.13 -13.79
C LYS A 105 14.04 -15.59 -13.90
N GLU A 106 14.77 -16.45 -13.21
CA GLU A 106 14.51 -17.90 -13.19
C GLU A 106 13.18 -18.23 -12.50
N ASP A 107 12.85 -17.50 -11.42
CA ASP A 107 11.63 -17.68 -10.65
C ASP A 107 11.27 -16.39 -9.88
N ALA A 108 10.06 -16.33 -9.31
CA ALA A 108 9.60 -15.27 -8.45
C ALA A 108 8.72 -15.84 -7.31
N ILE A 109 8.66 -15.13 -6.19
CA ILE A 109 7.80 -15.49 -5.05
C ILE A 109 6.97 -14.30 -4.61
N LEU A 110 5.66 -14.51 -4.43
CA LEU A 110 4.75 -13.48 -3.94
C LEU A 110 4.85 -13.32 -2.42
N MET A 111 4.87 -12.04 -2.00
CA MET A 111 4.86 -11.60 -0.61
C MET A 111 3.72 -10.61 -0.41
N ASN A 112 3.18 -10.51 0.81
CA ASN A 112 2.01 -9.66 1.08
C ASN A 112 2.22 -8.18 0.74
N PHE A 113 3.43 -7.66 0.96
CA PHE A 113 3.81 -6.29 0.60
C PHE A 113 5.34 -6.14 0.56
N GLY A 114 5.82 -5.14 -0.19
CA GLY A 114 7.25 -4.99 -0.51
C GLY A 114 8.18 -4.89 0.70
N TYR A 115 7.76 -4.19 1.76
CA TYR A 115 8.57 -4.07 2.98
C TYR A 115 8.81 -5.43 3.66
N GLN A 116 7.77 -6.28 3.75
CA GLN A 116 7.93 -7.64 4.26
C GLN A 116 8.83 -8.47 3.35
N GLY A 117 8.74 -8.28 2.03
CA GLY A 117 9.63 -8.93 1.06
C GLY A 117 11.10 -8.65 1.35
N ILE A 118 11.48 -7.39 1.57
CA ILE A 118 12.86 -7.00 1.89
C ILE A 118 13.32 -7.68 3.20
N MET A 119 12.50 -7.58 4.25
CA MET A 119 12.83 -8.11 5.58
C MET A 119 12.86 -9.65 5.64
N SER A 120 12.20 -10.33 4.70
CA SER A 120 12.19 -11.80 4.64
C SER A 120 13.29 -12.36 3.73
N ALA A 121 13.76 -11.56 2.76
CA ALA A 121 14.80 -11.97 1.81
C ALA A 121 16.22 -11.80 2.38
N ILE A 122 16.41 -10.81 3.26
CA ILE A 122 17.70 -10.49 3.86
C ILE A 122 17.62 -10.88 5.34
N ASP A 123 18.44 -11.85 5.74
CA ASP A 123 18.60 -12.22 7.14
C ASP A 123 19.21 -11.05 7.94
N ALA A 124 18.81 -10.90 9.21
CA ALA A 124 19.16 -9.75 10.05
C ALA A 124 20.57 -9.83 10.66
#